data_AF-A0A3D0RMR1-F1
#
_entry.id   AF-A0A3D0RMR1-F1
#
_cell.length_a   1.000
_cell.length_b   1.000
_cell.length_c   1.000
_cell.angle_alpha   90.00
_cell.angle_beta   90.00
_cell.angle_gamma   90.00
#
_symmetry.space_group_name_H-M   'P 1'
#
loop_
_entity.id
_entity.type
_entity.pdbx_description
1 polymer ?
#
loop_
_entity_poly.entity_id
_entity_poly.type
_entity_poly.pdbx_seq_one_letter_code
_entity_poly.pdbx_strand_id
1 'polypeptide(L)' 'DYAQLYGSYFHPLSVSGESLYFLMSMWMPYNVFLMKVEMADMGKFQN' A
#
# COMPACT_ATOMS: atom_id res chain seq x y z
N ASP A 1 -1.91 17.19 13.70
CA ASP A 1 -1.67 16.99 12.26
C ASP A 1 -1.88 15.54 11.89
N TYR A 2 -2.87 15.26 11.04
CA TYR A 2 -2.99 13.94 10.41
C TYR A 2 -2.11 13.91 9.17
N ALA A 3 -1.36 12.82 8.98
CA ALA A 3 -0.68 12.59 7.72
C ALA A 3 -1.73 12.51 6.61
N GLN A 4 -1.81 13.55 5.78
CA GLN A 4 -2.70 13.62 4.64
C GLN A 4 -2.12 12.74 3.53
N LEU A 5 -2.32 11.42 3.63
CA LEU A 5 -1.93 10.48 2.59
C LEU A 5 -2.97 10.53 1.47
N TYR A 6 -2.53 10.71 0.22
CA TYR A 6 -3.43 10.82 -0.94
C TYR A 6 -2.79 10.32 -2.23
N GLY A 7 -3.62 10.14 -3.26
CA GLY A 7 -3.18 9.82 -4.61
C GLY A 7 -2.70 8.38 -4.80
N SER A 8 -3.45 7.40 -4.27
CA SER A 8 -3.11 5.98 -4.43
C SER A 8 -3.24 5.53 -5.88
N TYR A 9 -2.26 4.76 -6.35
CA TYR A 9 -2.26 4.08 -7.64
C TYR A 9 -1.70 2.67 -7.48
N PHE A 10 -2.33 1.68 -8.08
CA PHE A 10 -1.81 0.31 -8.07
C PHE A 10 -0.72 0.15 -9.11
N HIS A 11 0.48 -0.21 -8.66
CA HIS A 11 1.62 -0.46 -9.54
C HIS A 11 1.40 -1.78 -10.32
N PRO A 12 1.80 -1.86 -11.61
CA PRO A 12 1.62 -3.08 -12.43
C PRO A 12 2.24 -4.36 -11.86
N LEU A 13 3.20 -4.25 -10.93
CA LEU A 13 3.72 -5.41 -10.19
C LEU A 13 2.64 -6.12 -9.35
N SER A 14 1.51 -5.47 -9.09
CA SER A 14 0.37 -6.05 -8.37
C SER A 14 -0.54 -6.91 -9.24
N VAL A 15 -0.26 -7.04 -10.54
CA VAL A 15 -1.10 -7.81 -11.49
C VAL A 15 -1.07 -9.31 -11.17
N SER A 16 0.01 -9.79 -10.58
CA SER A 16 0.20 -11.20 -10.25
C SER A 16 0.86 -11.40 -8.88
N GLY A 17 0.64 -12.57 -8.29
CA GLY A 17 1.16 -12.93 -6.97
C GLY A 17 0.26 -12.47 -5.82
N GLU A 18 0.76 -12.62 -4.60
CA GLU A 18 0.01 -12.37 -3.35
C GLU A 18 0.31 -10.99 -2.73
N SER A 19 1.05 -10.14 -3.44
CA SER A 19 1.45 -8.82 -2.95
C SER A 19 0.81 -7.70 -3.77
N LEU A 20 0.27 -6.70 -3.08
CA LEU A 20 -0.19 -5.45 -3.68
C LEU A 20 0.85 -4.35 -3.45
N TYR A 21 1.22 -3.67 -4.53
CA TYR A 21 2.13 -2.53 -4.53
C TYR A 21 1.36 -1.28 -4.94
N PHE A 22 1.48 -0.22 -4.16
CA PHE A 22 0.84 1.06 -4.48
C PHE A 22 1.67 2.22 -3.95
N LEU A 23 1.60 3.36 -4.63
CA LEU A 23 2.23 4.57 -4.16
C LEU A 23 1.28 5.38 -3.28
N MET A 24 1.84 6.09 -2.30
CA MET A 24 1.12 7.07 -1.51
C MET A 24 1.92 8.36 -1.40
N SER A 25 1.25 9.47 -1.71
CA SER A 25 1.83 10.81 -1.54
C SER A 25 1.47 11.33 -0.14
N MET A 26 2.41 12.04 0.49
CA MET A 26 2.18 12.79 1.71
C MET A 26 2.39 14.26 1.41
N TRP A 27 1.44 15.11 1.84
CA TRP A 27 1.51 16.54 1.54
C TRP A 27 2.67 17.23 2.26
N MET A 28 2.85 16.95 3.56
CA MET A 28 3.88 17.57 4.40
C MET A 28 4.48 16.57 5.41
N PRO A 29 5.80 16.31 5.35
CA PRO A 29 6.73 16.69 4.29
C PRO A 29 6.39 16.04 2.93
N TYR A 30 6.59 16.77 1.83
CA TYR A 30 6.21 16.31 0.49
C TYR A 30 7.06 15.10 0.06
N ASN A 31 6.48 13.92 0.08
CA ASN A 31 7.14 12.67 -0.28
C ASN A 31 6.15 11.71 -0.95
N VAL A 32 6.69 10.79 -1.75
CA VAL A 32 5.95 9.67 -2.31
C VAL A 32 6.63 8.39 -1.89
N PHE A 33 5.86 7.47 -1.31
CA PHE A 33 6.36 6.20 -0.81
C PHE A 33 5.79 5.05 -1.64
N LEU A 34 6.62 4.04 -1.93
CA LEU A 34 6.16 2.77 -2.44
C LEU A 34 5.75 1.88 -1.26
N MET A 35 4.48 1.51 -1.21
CA MET A 35 3.90 0.63 -0.21
C MET A 35 3.79 -0.79 -0.77
N LYS A 36 3.96 -1.79 0.11
CA LYS A 36 3.71 -3.21 -0.18
C LYS A 36 2.79 -3.77 0.89
N VAL A 37 1.76 -4.50 0.47
CA VAL A 37 0.88 -5.28 1.35
C VAL A 37 0.87 -6.71 0.87
N GLU A 38 0.97 -7.66 1.79
CA GLU A 38 0.82 -9.09 1.51
C GLU A 38 -0.61 -9.51 1.84
N MET A 39 -1.29 -10.15 0.89
CA MET A 39 -2.62 -10.71 1.09
C MET A 39 -2.48 -11.96 1.94
N ALA A 40 -3.02 -11.92 3.15
CA ALA A 40 -3.13 -13.11 3.98
C ALA A 40 -4.54 -13.68 3.87
N ASP A 41 -4.59 -15.01 3.82
CA ASP A 41 -5.83 -15.76 3.87
C ASP A 41 -6.49 -15.58 5.24
N MET A 42 -7.81 -15.41 5.25
CA MET A 42 -8.61 -15.15 6.44
C MET A 42 -8.47 -16.27 7.49
N GLY A 43 -8.09 -17.49 7.07
CA GLY A 43 -7.78 -18.62 7.95
C GLY A 43 -6.42 -18.56 8.66
N LYS A 44 -5.50 -17.68 8.26
CA LYS A 44 -4.16 -17.54 8.89
C LYS A 44 -4.12 -16.52 10.05
N PHE A 45 -5.22 -15.82 10.29
CA PHE A 45 -5.33 -14.78 11.32
C PHE A 45 -5.96 -15.27 12.64
N GLN A 46 -6.32 -16.55 12.75
CA GLN A 46 -6.81 -17.13 14.00
C GLN A 46 -5.65 -17.74 14.78
N ASN A 47 -5.14 -17.00 15.77
CA ASN A 47 -4.38 -17.52 16.90
C ASN A 47 -5.27 -17.46 18.15
#